data_AF-A0A415QHC6-F1
#
_entry.id   AF-A0A415QHC6-F1
#
_cell.length_a   1.000
_cell.length_b   1.000
_cell.length_c   1.000
_cell.angle_alpha   90.00
_cell.angle_beta   90.00
_cell.angle_gamma   90.00
#
_symmetry.space_group_name_H-M   'P 1'
#
loop_
_entity.id
_entity.type
_entity.pdbx_description
1 polymer ?
#
loop_
_entity_poly.entity_id
_entity_poly.type
_entity_poly.pdbx_seq_one_letter_code
_entity_poly.pdbx_strand_id
1 'polypeptide(L)'
;MNLKTYYQNLEVAQPNNSLELNPELIEKFKNQVAVLPTPVKVGDEMTVIDFKGENPQQLQLVCALGEEEVKEIKYTQLVRASQKGDITPDDIPCDPAIEQKHGDKLRFIYSFAKNMMLDQLILALKGKTIVLCGQAETPAVYAGTKTKMQIKKFAYLEE
;
A
#
# COMPACT_ATOMS: atom_id res chain seq x y z
N MET A 1 19.27 -42.44 13.04
CA MET A 1 18.29 -42.31 11.93
C MET A 1 19.00 -42.62 10.63
N ASN A 2 18.48 -43.54 9.83
CA ASN A 2 19.13 -44.07 8.62
C ASN A 2 18.67 -43.31 7.36
N LEU A 3 19.59 -42.99 6.45
CA LEU A 3 19.34 -42.23 5.21
C LEU A 3 18.20 -42.81 4.35
N LYS A 4 17.99 -44.13 4.37
CA LYS A 4 16.86 -44.76 3.64
C LYS A 4 15.49 -44.29 4.13
N THR A 5 15.33 -44.04 5.42
CA THR A 5 14.06 -43.57 6.00
C THR A 5 13.75 -42.12 5.59
N TYR A 6 14.78 -41.32 5.26
CA TYR A 6 14.61 -39.95 4.81
C TYR A 6 14.09 -39.85 3.37
N TYR A 7 14.55 -40.73 2.47
CA TYR A 7 14.09 -40.76 1.08
C TYR A 7 12.67 -41.32 0.93
N GLN A 8 12.29 -42.31 1.75
CA GLN A 8 10.94 -42.88 1.73
C GLN A 8 9.85 -41.88 2.15
N ASN A 9 10.20 -40.90 3.00
CA ASN A 9 9.27 -39.84 3.42
C ASN A 9 9.16 -38.69 2.42
N LEU A 10 10.10 -38.56 1.48
CA LEU A 10 10.05 -37.54 0.42
C LEU A 10 9.13 -37.96 -0.74
N GLU A 11 9.03 -39.25 -1.03
CA GLU A 11 8.16 -39.75 -2.12
C GLU A 11 6.66 -39.72 -1.78
N VAL A 12 6.30 -39.63 -0.48
CA VAL A 12 4.90 -39.50 -0.03
C VAL A 12 4.44 -38.03 0.07
N ALA A 13 5.37 -37.08 -0.08
CA ALA A 13 5.10 -35.65 0.00
C ALA A 13 5.12 -34.96 -1.38
N GLN A 14 4.76 -35.66 -2.46
CA GLN A 14 4.28 -34.99 -3.65
C GLN A 14 2.86 -34.50 -3.37
N PRO A 15 2.59 -33.18 -3.30
CA PRO A 15 1.23 -32.71 -3.43
C PRO A 15 0.75 -33.12 -4.82
N ASN A 16 -0.24 -33.99 -4.89
CA ASN A 16 -1.12 -34.13 -6.04
C ASN A 16 -1.82 -32.77 -6.27
N ASN A 17 -1.11 -31.80 -6.83
CA ASN A 17 -1.68 -30.57 -7.35
C ASN A 17 -2.24 -30.84 -8.76
N SER A 18 -3.16 -31.81 -8.87
CA SER A 18 -4.26 -31.65 -9.80
C SER A 18 -5.33 -30.88 -9.03
N LEU A 19 -5.20 -29.55 -9.02
CA LEU A 19 -6.32 -28.68 -8.72
C LEU A 19 -7.33 -28.90 -9.85
N GLU A 20 -8.21 -29.89 -9.69
CA GLU A 20 -9.45 -29.96 -10.47
C GLU A 20 -10.25 -28.72 -10.07
N LEU A 21 -10.08 -27.66 -10.85
CA LEU A 21 -10.82 -26.42 -10.70
C LEU A 21 -12.29 -26.76 -10.95
N ASN A 22 -13.06 -26.81 -9.86
CA ASN A 22 -14.48 -27.10 -9.91
C ASN A 22 -15.16 -26.10 -10.88
N PRO A 23 -15.80 -26.54 -11.97
CA PRO A 23 -16.37 -25.64 -12.98
C PRO A 23 -17.40 -24.67 -12.41
N GLU A 24 -18.10 -25.06 -11.34
CA GLU A 24 -19.03 -24.17 -10.61
C GLU A 24 -18.31 -23.04 -9.85
N LEU A 25 -17.07 -23.28 -9.37
CA LEU A 25 -16.23 -22.23 -8.79
C LEU A 25 -15.73 -21.28 -9.88
N ILE A 26 -15.36 -21.80 -11.05
CA ILE A 26 -14.96 -20.95 -12.19
C ILE A 26 -16.12 -20.07 -12.66
N GLU A 27 -17.35 -20.58 -12.70
CA GLU A 27 -18.55 -19.79 -13.02
C GLU A 27 -18.87 -18.73 -11.95
N LYS A 28 -18.73 -19.07 -10.66
CA LYS A 28 -18.85 -18.09 -9.57
C LYS A 28 -17.76 -17.01 -9.62
N PHE A 29 -16.53 -17.36 -10.00
CA PHE A 29 -15.44 -16.40 -10.19
C PHE A 29 -15.62 -15.53 -11.46
N LYS A 30 -16.22 -16.07 -12.53
CA LYS A 30 -16.54 -15.30 -13.75
C LYS A 30 -17.59 -14.20 -13.51
N ASN A 31 -18.55 -14.45 -12.62
CA ASN A 31 -19.63 -13.50 -12.33
C ASN A 31 -19.31 -12.52 -11.19
N GLN A 32 -18.21 -12.71 -10.47
CA GLN A 32 -17.62 -11.64 -9.68
C GLN A 32 -16.66 -10.87 -10.60
N VAL A 33 -17.20 -9.92 -11.35
CA VAL A 33 -16.38 -8.80 -11.81
C VAL A 33 -15.89 -8.13 -10.54
N ALA A 34 -14.73 -8.56 -10.06
CA ALA A 34 -14.02 -7.90 -8.98
C ALA A 34 -13.71 -6.50 -9.52
N VAL A 35 -14.56 -5.54 -9.17
CA VAL A 35 -14.30 -4.13 -9.42
C VAL A 35 -13.06 -3.84 -8.60
N LEU A 36 -11.90 -3.92 -9.26
CA LEU A 36 -10.64 -3.58 -8.64
C LEU A 36 -10.76 -2.12 -8.18
N PRO A 37 -10.50 -1.82 -6.90
CA PRO A 37 -10.60 -0.45 -6.43
C PRO A 37 -9.67 0.42 -7.27
N THR A 38 -10.23 1.49 -7.83
CA THR A 38 -9.49 2.43 -8.68
C THR A 38 -8.23 2.89 -7.94
N PRO A 39 -7.03 2.77 -8.53
CA PRO A 39 -5.82 3.19 -7.86
C PRO A 39 -5.83 4.71 -7.66
N VAL A 40 -5.38 5.14 -6.48
CA VAL A 40 -5.28 6.56 -6.11
C VAL A 40 -4.35 7.29 -7.09
N LYS A 41 -4.83 8.41 -7.63
CA LYS A 41 -4.14 9.28 -8.57
C LYS A 41 -3.60 10.54 -7.88
N VAL A 42 -2.58 11.13 -8.49
CA VAL A 42 -2.04 12.42 -8.02
C VAL A 42 -3.15 13.47 -8.09
N GLY A 43 -3.36 14.20 -7.00
CA GLY A 43 -4.44 15.16 -6.85
C GLY A 43 -5.72 14.61 -6.21
N ASP A 44 -5.83 13.30 -5.98
CA ASP A 44 -6.95 12.74 -5.22
C ASP A 44 -6.90 13.23 -3.77
N GLU A 45 -7.96 13.91 -3.35
CA GLU A 45 -8.20 14.35 -1.97
C GLU A 45 -9.15 13.35 -1.30
N MET A 46 -8.72 12.80 -0.17
CA MET A 46 -9.48 11.78 0.55
C MET A 46 -9.43 12.02 2.05
N THR A 47 -10.53 11.74 2.74
CA THR A 47 -10.63 11.93 4.18
C THR A 47 -10.36 10.62 4.90
N VAL A 48 -9.41 10.61 5.83
CA VAL A 48 -9.09 9.42 6.62
C VAL A 48 -10.21 9.19 7.63
N ILE A 49 -11.00 8.14 7.41
CA ILE A 49 -12.15 7.81 8.27
C ILE A 49 -11.79 6.79 9.35
N ASP A 50 -10.90 5.85 9.04
CA ASP A 50 -10.49 4.82 10.01
C ASP A 50 -9.16 4.15 9.68
N PHE A 51 -8.73 3.24 10.55
CA PHE A 51 -7.52 2.44 10.38
C PHE A 51 -7.83 0.96 10.61
N LYS A 52 -7.21 0.08 9.83
CA LYS A 52 -7.33 -1.38 9.95
C LYS A 52 -5.96 -2.01 10.13
N GLY A 53 -5.84 -3.01 10.99
CA GLY A 53 -4.63 -3.80 11.20
C GLY A 53 -3.94 -3.51 12.53
N GLU A 54 -3.26 -4.52 13.06
CA GLU A 54 -2.75 -4.54 14.44
C GLU A 54 -1.26 -4.17 14.54
N ASN A 55 -0.54 -4.16 13.41
CA ASN A 55 0.89 -3.85 13.36
C ASN A 55 1.24 -3.03 12.11
N PRO A 56 2.41 -2.36 12.06
CA PRO A 56 2.78 -1.48 10.93
C PRO A 56 2.81 -2.15 9.55
N GLN A 57 3.05 -3.46 9.49
CA GLN A 57 3.10 -4.20 8.22
C GLN A 57 1.70 -4.46 7.67
N GLN A 58 0.72 -4.65 8.56
CA GLN A 58 -0.68 -4.89 8.24
C GLN A 58 -1.54 -3.63 8.31
N LEU A 59 -1.02 -2.52 8.85
CA LEU A 59 -1.77 -1.28 9.03
C LEU A 59 -2.17 -0.69 7.68
N GLN A 60 -3.45 -0.35 7.55
CA GLN A 60 -4.06 0.28 6.40
C GLN A 60 -4.92 1.46 6.84
N LEU A 61 -4.82 2.55 6.10
CA LEU A 61 -5.63 3.74 6.25
C LEU A 61 -6.87 3.56 5.39
N VAL A 62 -8.04 3.65 6.02
CA VAL A 62 -9.34 3.65 5.35
C VAL A 62 -9.69 5.11 5.08
N CYS A 63 -9.74 5.47 3.81
CA CYS A 63 -9.97 6.83 3.35
C CYS A 63 -11.22 6.90 2.48
N ALA A 64 -12.08 7.88 2.71
CA ALA A 64 -13.20 8.21 1.83
C ALA A 64 -12.73 9.16 0.72
N LEU A 65 -12.91 8.75 -0.52
CA LEU A 65 -12.68 9.54 -1.73
C LEU A 65 -14.05 9.94 -2.28
N GLY A 66 -14.44 11.21 -2.11
CA GLY A 66 -15.80 11.65 -2.41
C GLY A 66 -16.87 11.02 -1.48
N GLU A 67 -18.10 10.87 -1.97
CA GLU A 67 -19.23 10.38 -1.17
C GLU A 67 -19.35 8.85 -1.15
N GLU A 68 -18.92 8.14 -2.20
CA GLU A 68 -19.21 6.71 -2.38
C GLU A 68 -17.97 5.80 -2.48
N GLU A 69 -16.76 6.34 -2.68
CA GLU A 69 -15.57 5.50 -2.81
C GLU A 69 -14.78 5.42 -1.49
N VAL A 70 -14.51 4.21 -1.03
CA VAL A 70 -13.56 3.95 0.07
C VAL A 70 -12.28 3.36 -0.51
N LYS A 71 -11.14 3.94 -0.14
CA LYS A 71 -9.80 3.48 -0.50
C LYS A 71 -9.06 3.01 0.74
N GLU A 72 -8.39 1.88 0.61
CA GLU A 72 -7.49 1.36 1.64
C GLU A 72 -6.04 1.58 1.21
N ILE A 73 -5.30 2.42 1.95
CA ILE A 73 -3.90 2.73 1.69
C ILE A 73 -3.05 2.05 2.74
N LYS A 74 -2.14 1.16 2.33
CA LYS A 74 -1.22 0.53 3.28
C LYS A 74 -0.31 1.58 3.90
N TYR A 75 -0.11 1.52 5.22
CA TYR A 75 0.82 2.41 5.94
C TYR A 75 2.22 2.36 5.33
N THR A 76 2.67 1.17 4.93
CA THR A 76 3.96 0.99 4.24
C THR A 76 4.07 1.71 2.90
N GLN A 77 3.00 2.29 2.32
CA GLN A 77 3.07 3.18 1.16
C GLN A 77 3.31 4.63 1.55
N LEU A 78 2.88 5.05 2.74
CA LEU A 78 3.11 6.39 3.28
C LEU A 78 4.56 6.59 3.72
N VAL A 79 5.19 5.50 4.18
CA VAL A 79 6.56 5.52 4.71
C VAL A 79 7.58 4.76 3.87
N ARG A 80 7.23 4.42 2.62
CA ARG A 80 8.11 3.64 1.76
C ARG A 80 9.26 4.48 1.21
N ALA A 81 10.49 4.15 1.58
CA ALA A 81 11.67 4.56 0.82
C ALA A 81 12.01 3.55 -0.28
N SER A 82 12.89 3.94 -1.21
CA SER A 82 13.48 3.03 -2.19
C SER A 82 14.22 1.89 -1.50
N GLN A 83 14.45 0.79 -2.21
CA GLN A 83 15.13 -0.38 -1.63
C GLN A 83 16.57 -0.07 -1.17
N LYS A 84 17.24 0.88 -1.84
CA LYS A 84 18.58 1.35 -1.43
C LYS A 84 18.53 2.47 -0.39
N GLY A 85 17.34 2.98 -0.05
CA GLY A 85 17.14 4.09 0.89
C GLY A 85 17.57 5.46 0.35
N ASP A 86 17.89 5.55 -0.94
CA ASP A 86 18.37 6.76 -1.63
C ASP A 86 17.25 7.72 -2.06
N ILE A 87 16.02 7.23 -2.17
CA ILE A 87 14.85 8.05 -2.55
C ILE A 87 13.76 7.80 -1.53
N THR A 88 13.28 8.87 -0.91
CA THR A 88 12.18 8.86 0.04
C THR A 88 10.97 9.61 -0.52
N PRO A 89 9.77 9.49 0.09
CA PRO A 89 8.63 10.29 -0.31
C PRO A 89 8.88 11.80 -0.26
N ASP A 90 9.77 12.29 0.61
CA ASP A 90 10.08 13.73 0.68
C ASP A 90 10.85 14.22 -0.55
N ASP A 91 11.69 13.36 -1.16
CA ASP A 91 12.48 13.67 -2.36
C ASP A 91 11.62 13.77 -3.64
N ILE A 92 10.38 13.29 -3.58
CA ILE A 92 9.46 13.33 -4.71
C ILE A 92 8.93 14.77 -4.87
N PRO A 93 9.00 15.38 -6.07
CA PRO A 93 8.39 16.69 -6.28
C PRO A 93 6.87 16.61 -6.06
N CYS A 94 6.32 17.63 -5.40
CA CYS A 94 4.88 17.79 -5.33
C CYS A 94 4.36 18.28 -6.69
N ASP A 95 3.15 17.89 -7.07
CA ASP A 95 2.53 18.39 -8.29
C ASP A 95 2.25 19.89 -8.16
N PRO A 96 2.66 20.71 -9.15
CA PRO A 96 2.54 22.16 -9.06
C PRO A 96 1.09 22.65 -8.95
N ALA A 97 0.10 21.90 -9.45
CA ALA A 97 -1.31 22.25 -9.29
C ALA A 97 -1.77 22.08 -7.83
N ILE A 98 -1.23 21.09 -7.12
CA ILE A 98 -1.54 20.83 -5.71
C ILE A 98 -0.83 21.86 -4.84
N GLU A 99 0.43 22.18 -5.14
CA GLU A 99 1.16 23.25 -4.44
C GLU A 99 0.47 24.61 -4.61
N GLN A 100 -0.01 24.94 -5.80
CA GLN A 100 -0.76 26.18 -6.01
C GLN A 100 -2.11 26.20 -5.28
N LYS A 101 -2.79 25.06 -5.19
CA LYS A 101 -4.11 24.96 -4.54
C LYS A 101 -4.03 25.03 -3.01
N HIS A 102 -3.07 24.32 -2.42
CA HIS A 102 -3.01 24.08 -0.97
C HIS A 102 -1.79 24.70 -0.30
N GLY A 103 -0.71 24.96 -1.04
CA GLY A 103 0.47 25.71 -0.61
C GLY A 103 0.96 25.34 0.79
N ASP A 104 0.93 26.33 1.68
CA ASP A 104 1.44 26.25 3.06
C ASP A 104 0.68 25.29 3.99
N LYS A 105 -0.52 24.86 3.59
CA LYS A 105 -1.36 23.92 4.36
C LYS A 105 -0.92 22.47 4.20
N LEU A 106 -0.07 22.19 3.21
CA LEU A 106 0.43 20.83 2.97
C LEU A 106 1.43 20.44 4.06
N ARG A 107 1.10 19.38 4.80
CA ARG A 107 1.99 18.75 5.77
C ARG A 107 2.31 17.34 5.30
N PHE A 108 3.55 17.11 4.88
CA PHE A 108 3.97 15.82 4.32
C PHE A 108 3.97 14.71 5.37
N ILE A 109 3.25 13.62 5.07
CA ILE A 109 3.02 12.52 6.01
C ILE A 109 4.32 11.77 6.31
N TYR A 110 5.21 11.60 5.33
CA TYR A 110 6.46 10.86 5.53
C TYR A 110 7.35 11.50 6.59
N SER A 111 7.60 12.81 6.46
CA SER A 111 8.39 13.58 7.42
C SER A 111 7.81 13.56 8.83
N PHE A 112 6.48 13.48 8.94
CA PHE A 112 5.77 13.37 10.21
C PHE A 112 5.85 11.95 10.80
N ALA A 113 5.61 10.93 9.98
CA ALA A 113 5.51 9.54 10.38
C ALA A 113 6.87 8.91 10.77
N LYS A 114 7.99 9.41 10.23
CA LYS A 114 9.33 8.87 10.51
C LYS A 114 9.75 8.96 11.99
N ASN A 115 9.19 9.91 12.73
CA ASN A 115 9.61 10.24 14.10
C ASN A 115 8.51 9.97 15.15
N MET A 116 7.34 9.47 14.74
CA MET A 116 6.15 9.38 15.60
C MET A 116 5.73 7.93 15.84
N MET A 117 5.20 7.65 17.04
CA MET A 117 4.61 6.34 17.36
C MET A 117 3.33 6.10 16.55
N LEU A 118 3.04 4.84 16.24
CA LEU A 118 1.91 4.46 15.39
C LEU A 118 0.57 5.01 15.91
N ASP A 119 0.32 4.90 17.21
CA ASP A 119 -0.92 5.37 17.84
C ASP A 119 -1.09 6.89 17.70
N GLN A 120 0.01 7.64 17.84
CA GLN A 120 -0.01 9.09 17.67
C GLN A 120 -0.24 9.47 16.20
N LEU A 121 0.34 8.72 15.26
CA LEU A 121 0.10 8.93 13.83
C LEU A 121 -1.38 8.70 13.49
N ILE A 122 -1.97 7.62 14.01
CA ILE A 122 -3.39 7.29 13.82
C ILE A 122 -4.25 8.44 14.33
N LEU A 123 -4.00 8.91 15.55
CA LEU A 123 -4.73 10.05 16.14
C LEU A 123 -4.54 11.34 15.34
N ALA A 124 -3.34 11.60 14.83
CA ALA A 124 -3.02 12.81 14.11
C ALA A 124 -3.61 12.86 12.70
N LEU A 125 -3.88 11.71 12.08
CA LEU A 125 -4.40 11.60 10.72
C LEU A 125 -5.91 11.32 10.68
N LYS A 126 -6.49 10.69 11.72
CA LYS A 126 -7.93 10.38 11.75
C LYS A 126 -8.76 11.66 11.64
N GLY A 127 -9.70 11.68 10.70
CA GLY A 127 -10.56 12.82 10.39
C GLY A 127 -9.91 13.87 9.48
N LYS A 128 -8.61 13.77 9.17
CA LYS A 128 -7.95 14.73 8.27
C LYS A 128 -8.12 14.36 6.81
N THR A 129 -8.14 15.39 5.96
CA THR A 129 -8.02 15.23 4.52
C THR A 129 -6.56 15.04 4.14
N ILE A 130 -6.28 13.95 3.44
CA ILE A 130 -4.99 13.64 2.84
C ILE A 130 -5.07 13.77 1.32
N VAL A 131 -3.97 14.14 0.69
CA VAL A 131 -3.84 14.30 -0.75
C VAL A 131 -2.61 13.56 -1.25
N LEU A 132 -2.72 12.88 -2.39
CA LEU A 132 -1.57 12.33 -3.10
C LEU A 132 -0.89 13.45 -3.89
N CYS A 133 0.18 13.99 -3.32
CA CYS A 133 0.96 15.11 -3.84
C CYS A 133 1.82 14.75 -5.05
N GLY A 134 2.31 13.52 -5.12
CA GLY A 134 3.24 13.11 -6.16
C GLY A 134 3.59 11.63 -6.08
N GLN A 135 4.17 11.11 -7.15
CA GLN A 135 4.63 9.73 -7.23
C GLN A 135 5.82 9.60 -8.17
N ALA A 136 6.75 8.70 -7.85
CA ALA A 136 7.85 8.36 -8.74
C ALA A 136 8.10 6.85 -8.77
N GLU A 137 8.62 6.37 -9.89
CA GLU A 137 9.08 4.99 -10.02
C GLU A 137 10.57 4.90 -9.72
N THR A 138 10.96 3.92 -8.90
CA THR A 138 12.34 3.64 -8.55
C THR A 138 12.70 2.20 -8.91
N PRO A 139 13.93 1.91 -9.34
CA PRO A 139 14.35 0.54 -9.60
C PRO A 139 14.41 -0.26 -8.29
N ALA A 140 13.86 -1.48 -8.29
CA ALA A 140 13.91 -2.41 -7.17
C ALA A 140 14.25 -3.83 -7.66
N VAL A 141 14.81 -4.66 -6.79
CA VAL A 141 15.16 -6.05 -7.09
C VAL A 141 14.55 -6.97 -6.04
N TYR A 142 13.64 -7.84 -6.45
CA TYR A 142 13.01 -8.84 -5.59
C TYR A 142 13.38 -10.23 -6.07
N ALA A 143 13.97 -11.05 -5.20
CA ALA A 143 14.40 -12.42 -5.52
C ALA A 143 15.23 -12.52 -6.82
N GLY A 144 16.08 -11.52 -7.09
CA GLY A 144 16.91 -11.45 -8.30
C GLY A 144 16.23 -10.82 -9.53
N THR A 145 14.92 -10.57 -9.48
CA THR A 145 14.17 -9.94 -10.57
C THR A 145 14.16 -8.43 -10.42
N LYS A 146 14.68 -7.73 -11.45
CA LYS A 146 14.57 -6.26 -11.54
C LYS A 146 13.13 -5.86 -11.84
N THR A 147 12.56 -5.01 -11.01
CA THR A 147 11.24 -4.43 -11.16
C THR A 147 11.27 -2.94 -10.88
N LYS A 148 10.13 -2.28 -11.05
CA LYS A 148 9.92 -0.91 -10.61
C LYS A 148 9.07 -0.90 -9.36
N MET A 149 9.44 -0.04 -8.42
CA MET A 149 8.69 0.21 -7.21
C MET A 149 8.23 1.66 -7.22
N GLN A 150 6.93 1.85 -6.97
CA GLN A 150 6.36 3.18 -6.86
C GLN A 150 6.52 3.74 -5.45
N ILE A 151 7.06 4.94 -5.35
CA ILE A 151 7.12 5.75 -4.13
C ILE A 151 6.08 6.85 -4.27
N LYS A 152 5.24 7.03 -3.26
CA LYS A 152 4.14 7.99 -3.25
C LYS A 152 4.36 9.02 -2.14
N LYS A 153 4.13 10.29 -2.46
CA LYS A 153 4.21 11.41 -1.53
C LYS A 153 2.81 11.83 -1.15
N PHE A 154 2.44 11.61 0.10
CA PHE A 154 1.16 12.05 0.66
C PHE A 154 1.38 13.22 1.60
N ALA A 155 0.44 14.16 1.60
CA ALA A 155 0.32 15.21 2.60
C ALA A 155 -1.06 15.17 3.24
N TYR A 156 -1.17 15.61 4.50
CA TYR A 156 -2.46 16.01 5.05
C TYR A 156 -2.59 17.53 4.97
N LEU A 157 -3.83 18.00 4.88
CA LEU A 157 -4.15 19.41 4.94
C LEU A 157 -4.27 19.84 6.40
N GLU A 158 -3.47 20.81 6.80
CA GLU A 158 -3.59 21.49 8.09
C GLU A 158 -4.65 22.59 7.97
N GLU A 159 -5.59 22.62 8.93
CA GLU A 159 -6.69 23.60 8.98
C GLU A 159 -6.22 25.02 9.29
#